data_AF-A0A401IJ06-F1
#
_entry.id   AF-A0A401IJ06-F1
#
_cell.length_a   1.000
_cell.length_b   1.000
_cell.length_c   1.000
_cell.angle_alpha   90.00
_cell.angle_beta   90.00
_cell.angle_gamma   90.00
#
_symmetry.space_group_name_H-M   'P 1'
#
loop_
_entity.id
_entity.type
_entity.pdbx_description
1 polymer ?
#
loop_
_entity_poly.entity_id
_entity_poly.type
_entity_poly.pdbx_seq_one_letter_code
_entity_poly.pdbx_strand_id
1 'polypeptide(L)'
;MKSFLEKALALSKTVQRKNLAQKLFSFGAVIFSAVAFISVVKPANAVDIQRGRDYSRSPAGGTVFTFDPAALGLPGSPFTVPLQGKPVAGFPGNTDTLVERQADCTFVGGECTVPMEALALAVESINPVNVAGTLYNVLVTLDRRDANGDGVVDNRTLGGINLRQNGTFSSFLGIRYKADFTPVSGGSTLTTFGGFDVRQDEAEWSNTPPPDAVLVRGPNGDPLANCHTASGPCSNTDFFAITPVRLRTNSPAPQLHTVVPATSVPEANANLGLLACGLLGASSLLKLKRNNTEEVSSR
;
A
#
# COMPACT_ATOMS: atom_id res chain seq x y z
N MET A 1 36.85 -60.47 -8.00
CA MET A 1 35.78 -59.50 -7.68
C MET A 1 34.38 -59.85 -8.23
N LYS A 2 34.22 -60.62 -9.31
CA LYS A 2 32.89 -61.13 -9.74
C LYS A 2 32.33 -62.29 -8.89
N SER A 3 33.15 -62.98 -8.10
CA SER A 3 32.73 -64.12 -7.26
C SER A 3 32.16 -63.74 -5.88
N PHE A 4 32.30 -62.47 -5.46
CA PHE A 4 31.74 -62.01 -4.18
C PHE A 4 30.35 -61.37 -4.33
N LEU A 5 29.99 -60.93 -5.54
CA LEU A 5 28.67 -60.36 -5.84
C LEU A 5 27.57 -61.41 -6.10
N GLU A 6 27.91 -62.64 -6.47
CA GLU A 6 26.90 -63.70 -6.69
C GLU A 6 26.45 -64.42 -5.41
N LYS A 7 27.15 -64.25 -4.29
CA LYS A 7 26.74 -64.81 -2.98
C LYS A 7 25.87 -63.87 -2.14
N ALA A 8 25.81 -62.58 -2.45
CA ALA A 8 24.95 -61.63 -1.74
C ALA A 8 23.49 -61.63 -2.23
N LEU A 9 23.23 -62.09 -3.47
CA LEU A 9 21.87 -62.11 -4.05
C LEU A 9 21.04 -63.36 -3.68
N ALA A 10 21.67 -64.37 -3.05
CA ALA A 10 21.02 -65.63 -2.63
C ALA A 10 20.62 -65.69 -1.15
N LEU A 11 20.93 -64.65 -0.36
CA LEU A 11 20.54 -64.56 1.06
C LEU A 11 19.30 -63.68 1.32
N SER A 12 18.73 -63.08 0.27
CA SER A 12 17.56 -62.19 0.36
C SER A 12 16.21 -62.90 0.19
N LYS A 13 16.15 -64.24 0.04
CA LYS A 13 14.89 -64.97 -0.23
C LYS A 13 14.56 -66.11 0.74
N THR A 14 15.29 -66.26 1.85
CA THR A 14 15.12 -67.42 2.76
C THR A 14 14.93 -67.05 4.24
N VAL A 15 14.41 -65.85 4.54
CA VAL A 15 13.94 -65.48 5.89
C VAL A 15 12.57 -64.79 5.83
N GLN A 16 11.71 -65.27 4.92
CA GLN A 16 10.32 -64.80 4.74
C GLN A 16 9.28 -65.88 5.03
N ARG A 17 9.63 -66.98 5.71
CA ARG A 17 8.66 -67.98 6.17
C ARG A 17 9.15 -68.68 7.42
N LYS A 18 8.69 -68.25 8.59
CA LYS A 18 8.21 -69.09 9.71
C LYS A 18 7.94 -68.22 10.94
N ASN A 19 6.86 -68.59 11.63
CA ASN A 19 6.41 -68.11 12.95
C ASN A 19 5.39 -66.96 12.94
N LEU A 20 4.25 -67.24 12.29
CA LEU A 20 2.94 -66.81 12.77
C LEU A 20 2.33 -68.02 13.49
N ALA A 21 2.29 -68.02 14.83
CA ALA A 21 1.26 -68.66 15.66
C ALA A 21 1.63 -68.66 17.16
N GLN A 22 0.70 -68.10 17.94
CA GLN A 22 0.40 -68.44 19.34
C GLN A 22 1.45 -68.17 20.43
N LYS A 23 1.18 -67.12 21.23
CA LYS A 23 0.61 -67.29 22.58
C LYS A 23 0.09 -65.97 23.14
N LEU A 24 -1.23 -65.91 23.37
CA LEU A 24 -1.89 -64.99 24.30
C LEU A 24 -1.61 -65.44 25.74
N PHE A 25 -1.34 -64.51 26.66
CA PHE A 25 -1.67 -64.46 28.10
C PHE A 25 -1.08 -63.10 28.61
N SER A 26 -1.81 -61.99 28.53
CA SER A 26 -2.78 -61.42 29.49
C SER A 26 -2.17 -60.78 30.75
N PHE A 27 -2.58 -59.52 30.97
CA PHE A 27 -2.50 -58.65 32.16
C PHE A 27 -1.13 -58.06 32.58
N GLY A 28 -0.99 -56.76 32.31
CA GLY A 28 0.02 -55.88 32.90
C GLY A 28 -0.14 -54.46 32.34
N ALA A 29 -0.97 -53.65 32.99
CA ALA A 29 -1.07 -52.22 32.69
C ALA A 29 0.27 -51.54 32.99
N VAL A 30 0.94 -51.02 31.95
CA VAL A 30 1.85 -49.88 32.07
C VAL A 30 1.63 -48.98 30.86
N ILE A 31 1.08 -47.82 31.19
CA ILE A 31 0.97 -46.61 30.37
C ILE A 31 2.37 -46.23 29.89
N PHE A 32 2.60 -46.19 28.59
CA PHE A 32 3.53 -45.24 27.97
C PHE A 32 3.04 -44.92 26.56
N SER A 33 2.29 -43.82 26.48
CA SER A 33 2.04 -43.09 25.25
C SER A 33 3.37 -42.70 24.61
N ALA A 34 3.79 -43.40 23.56
CA ALA A 34 4.70 -42.85 22.58
C ALA A 34 3.87 -42.33 21.40
N VAL A 35 3.09 -41.26 21.64
CA VAL A 35 2.66 -40.40 20.55
C VAL A 35 3.91 -39.67 20.09
N ALA A 36 4.53 -40.17 19.02
CA ALA A 36 5.50 -39.42 18.27
C ALA A 36 4.80 -38.18 17.69
N PHE A 37 4.86 -37.07 18.42
CA PHE A 37 4.74 -35.76 17.80
C PHE A 37 5.99 -35.60 16.93
N ILE A 38 5.89 -36.05 15.67
CA ILE A 38 6.66 -35.42 14.60
C ILE A 38 6.03 -34.02 14.47
N SER A 39 6.43 -33.13 15.36
CA SER A 39 6.28 -31.70 15.16
C SER A 39 6.99 -31.42 13.85
N VAL A 40 6.21 -31.22 12.79
CA VAL A 40 6.68 -30.47 11.64
C VAL A 40 7.05 -29.12 12.23
N VAL A 41 8.33 -28.94 12.53
CA VAL A 41 8.93 -27.62 12.76
C VAL A 41 8.68 -26.93 11.43
N LYS A 42 7.55 -26.22 11.31
CA LYS A 42 7.49 -25.13 10.36
C LYS A 42 8.70 -24.29 10.72
N PRO A 43 9.66 -24.05 9.81
CA PRO A 43 10.65 -23.03 10.08
C PRO A 43 9.83 -21.80 10.43
N ALA A 44 9.96 -21.34 11.68
CA ALA A 44 9.55 -20.00 12.04
C ALA A 44 10.46 -19.11 11.21
N ASN A 45 10.03 -18.80 9.99
CA ASN A 45 10.66 -17.75 9.23
C ASN A 45 10.47 -16.51 10.11
N ALA A 46 11.57 -16.07 10.72
CA ALA A 46 11.64 -14.81 11.43
C ALA A 46 11.53 -13.71 10.37
N VAL A 47 10.31 -13.47 9.90
CA VAL A 47 10.00 -12.32 9.07
C VAL A 47 9.91 -11.14 10.03
N ASP A 48 10.84 -10.21 9.90
CA ASP A 48 10.85 -9.02 10.73
C ASP A 48 9.98 -7.93 10.13
N ILE A 49 9.91 -7.86 8.79
CA ILE A 49 9.03 -6.94 8.06
C ILE A 49 8.38 -7.68 6.89
N GLN A 50 7.05 -7.71 6.84
CA GLN A 50 6.31 -8.35 5.76
C GLN A 50 6.23 -7.45 4.52
N ARG A 51 6.15 -8.10 3.35
CA ARG A 51 5.69 -7.47 2.11
C ARG A 51 4.31 -6.84 2.33
N GLY A 52 3.94 -5.88 1.51
CA GLY A 52 2.67 -5.19 1.65
C GLY A 52 2.67 -3.84 0.95
N ARG A 53 1.60 -3.07 1.13
CA ARG A 53 1.40 -1.79 0.47
C ARG A 53 1.45 -0.61 1.42
N ASP A 54 2.01 0.49 0.96
CA ASP A 54 2.00 1.77 1.65
C ASP A 54 1.02 2.70 0.96
N TYR A 55 -0.03 3.06 1.70
CA TYR A 55 -1.09 3.96 1.28
C TYR A 55 -0.77 5.37 1.73
N SER A 56 -0.39 6.24 0.80
CA SER A 56 0.07 7.59 1.09
C SER A 56 -0.81 8.65 0.43
N ARG A 57 -0.77 9.84 1.02
CA ARG A 57 -1.32 11.06 0.46
C ARG A 57 -0.26 12.16 0.42
N SER A 58 -0.40 13.05 -0.56
CA SER A 58 0.39 14.24 -0.79
C SER A 58 -0.38 15.45 -0.27
N PRO A 59 0.04 16.09 0.86
CA PRO A 59 -0.60 17.30 1.34
C PRO A 59 -0.57 18.42 0.29
N ALA A 60 -1.56 19.31 0.30
CA ALA A 60 -1.59 20.45 -0.60
C ALA A 60 -0.35 21.32 -0.43
N GLY A 61 0.38 21.55 -1.52
CA GLY A 61 1.63 22.33 -1.53
C GLY A 61 2.84 21.56 -1.00
N GLY A 62 2.66 20.31 -0.55
CA GLY A 62 3.74 19.43 -0.13
C GLY A 62 4.61 18.94 -1.29
N THR A 63 4.13 19.06 -2.52
CA THR A 63 4.78 18.62 -3.76
C THR A 63 4.83 19.81 -4.72
N VAL A 64 6.01 20.10 -5.26
CA VAL A 64 6.21 21.08 -6.33
C VAL A 64 6.88 20.38 -7.50
N PHE A 65 6.37 20.59 -8.70
CA PHE A 65 6.95 20.04 -9.92
C PHE A 65 7.37 21.15 -10.88
N THR A 66 8.55 21.03 -11.49
CA THR A 66 9.02 21.96 -12.53
C THR A 66 8.85 21.32 -13.90
N PHE A 67 8.09 21.96 -14.78
CA PHE A 67 7.91 21.55 -16.16
C PHE A 67 8.74 22.41 -17.10
N ASP A 68 9.28 21.80 -18.15
CA ASP A 68 9.89 22.49 -19.27
C ASP A 68 8.83 22.74 -20.36
N PRO A 69 8.51 23.99 -20.71
CA PRO A 69 7.62 24.31 -21.83
C PRO A 69 8.02 23.62 -23.14
N ALA A 70 9.31 23.40 -23.39
CA ALA A 70 9.77 22.74 -24.61
C ALA A 70 9.24 21.30 -24.69
N ALA A 71 9.10 20.61 -23.55
CA ALA A 71 8.51 19.28 -23.45
C ALA A 71 6.99 19.25 -23.71
N LEU A 72 6.36 20.43 -23.77
CA LEU A 72 4.97 20.65 -24.18
C LEU A 72 4.85 21.22 -25.60
N GLY A 73 5.97 21.38 -26.33
CA GLY A 73 6.00 22.00 -27.65
C GLY A 73 5.76 23.52 -27.61
N LEU A 74 6.01 24.16 -26.47
CA LEU A 74 5.80 25.58 -26.25
C LEU A 74 7.14 26.31 -26.05
N PRO A 75 7.26 27.57 -26.49
CA PRO A 75 8.40 28.41 -26.12
C PRO A 75 8.28 28.86 -24.66
N GLY A 76 9.41 29.10 -23.99
CA GLY A 76 9.44 29.71 -22.67
C GLY A 76 10.55 29.16 -21.77
N SER A 77 10.53 29.60 -20.52
CA SER A 77 11.40 29.10 -19.46
C SER A 77 10.66 28.07 -18.59
N PRO A 78 11.37 27.14 -17.92
CA PRO A 78 10.77 26.21 -16.97
C PRO A 78 9.88 26.92 -15.94
N PHE A 79 8.75 26.31 -15.60
CA PHE A 79 7.79 26.84 -14.65
C PHE A 79 7.45 25.81 -13.57
N THR A 80 7.15 26.28 -12.37
CA THR A 80 6.83 25.42 -11.22
C THR A 80 5.32 25.36 -10.99
N VAL A 81 4.84 24.19 -10.61
CA VAL A 81 3.44 23.93 -10.31
C VAL A 81 3.36 23.34 -8.90
N PRO A 82 2.68 24.04 -7.95
CA PRO A 82 2.36 23.44 -6.67
C PRO A 82 1.21 22.44 -6.85
N LEU A 83 1.42 21.25 -6.32
CA LEU A 83 0.53 20.10 -6.50
C LEU A 83 -0.06 19.67 -5.14
N GLN A 84 -1.17 18.95 -5.22
CA GLN A 84 -1.81 18.26 -4.11
C GLN A 84 -2.20 16.85 -4.53
N GLY A 85 -2.40 15.99 -3.53
CA GLY A 85 -2.95 14.66 -3.70
C GLY A 85 -4.33 14.64 -4.35
N LYS A 86 -4.50 13.79 -5.37
CA LYS A 86 -5.82 13.45 -5.91
C LYS A 86 -6.13 11.99 -5.58
N PRO A 87 -7.12 11.71 -4.72
CA PRO A 87 -7.48 10.34 -4.38
C PRO A 87 -7.73 9.49 -5.63
N VAL A 88 -7.08 8.34 -5.69
CA VAL A 88 -7.20 7.42 -6.81
C VAL A 88 -8.39 6.49 -6.56
N ALA A 89 -9.33 6.45 -7.50
CA ALA A 89 -10.54 5.66 -7.38
C ALA A 89 -10.24 4.17 -7.16
N GLY A 90 -10.97 3.54 -6.24
CA GLY A 90 -10.79 2.14 -5.87
C GLY A 90 -9.75 1.90 -4.78
N PHE A 91 -8.99 2.92 -4.35
CA PHE A 91 -8.12 2.83 -3.18
C PHE A 91 -8.78 3.41 -1.93
N PRO A 92 -8.40 2.91 -0.74
CA PRO A 92 -9.01 3.33 0.51
C PRO A 92 -8.61 4.75 0.94
N GLY A 93 -9.53 5.44 1.63
CA GLY A 93 -9.31 6.78 2.16
C GLY A 93 -9.01 7.82 1.09
N ASN A 94 -8.06 8.70 1.36
CA ASN A 94 -7.56 9.71 0.42
C ASN A 94 -6.23 9.30 -0.24
N THR A 95 -6.01 8.00 -0.44
CA THR A 95 -4.79 7.49 -1.08
C THR A 95 -4.63 8.07 -2.47
N ASP A 96 -3.52 8.77 -2.71
CA ASP A 96 -3.12 9.25 -4.04
C ASP A 96 -1.84 8.60 -4.56
N THR A 97 -1.06 8.00 -3.66
CA THR A 97 0.19 7.33 -3.98
C THR A 97 0.18 5.96 -3.31
N LEU A 98 0.51 4.94 -4.10
CA LEU A 98 0.60 3.56 -3.64
C LEU A 98 1.96 2.98 -4.01
N VAL A 99 2.68 2.50 -2.99
CA VAL A 99 3.95 1.79 -3.16
C VAL A 99 3.78 0.38 -2.60
N GLU A 100 4.29 -0.63 -3.30
CA GLU A 100 4.29 -2.02 -2.83
C GLU A 100 5.70 -2.48 -2.50
N ARG A 101 5.90 -2.97 -1.27
CA ARG A 101 7.05 -3.78 -0.86
C ARG A 101 6.88 -5.17 -1.46
N GLN A 102 7.81 -5.57 -2.31
CA GLN A 102 7.67 -6.76 -3.17
C GLN A 102 8.04 -8.08 -2.46
N ALA A 103 8.71 -8.02 -1.31
CA ALA A 103 9.18 -9.19 -0.58
C ALA A 103 9.18 -8.98 0.93
N ASP A 104 9.15 -10.10 1.66
CA ASP A 104 9.41 -10.12 3.10
C ASP A 104 10.89 -9.83 3.36
N CYS A 105 11.18 -9.37 4.57
CA CYS A 105 12.51 -8.98 4.99
C CYS A 105 12.85 -9.49 6.39
N THR A 106 14.11 -9.88 6.58
CA THR A 106 14.68 -10.28 7.87
C THR A 106 15.93 -9.44 8.09
N PHE A 107 16.09 -8.88 9.29
CA PHE A 107 17.26 -8.07 9.63
C PHE A 107 18.52 -8.95 9.70
N VAL A 108 19.56 -8.55 8.95
CA VAL A 108 20.89 -9.15 9.00
C VAL A 108 21.88 -8.05 9.34
N GLY A 109 22.48 -8.14 10.53
CA GLY A 109 23.34 -7.06 11.04
C GLY A 109 22.60 -5.75 11.34
N GLY A 110 21.30 -5.83 11.64
CA GLY A 110 20.47 -4.67 11.99
C GLY A 110 19.89 -3.90 10.80
N GLU A 111 20.16 -4.34 9.56
CA GLU A 111 19.59 -3.78 8.34
C GLU A 111 18.90 -4.85 7.51
N CYS A 112 17.95 -4.43 6.69
CA CYS A 112 17.26 -5.30 5.75
C CYS A 112 16.81 -4.48 4.53
N THR A 113 16.84 -5.06 3.32
CA THR A 113 16.49 -4.36 2.08
C THR A 113 15.35 -5.05 1.35
N VAL A 114 14.36 -4.28 0.92
CA VAL A 114 13.19 -4.78 0.18
C VAL A 114 13.05 -4.04 -1.15
N PRO A 115 12.87 -4.75 -2.27
CA PRO A 115 12.50 -4.11 -3.53
C PRO A 115 11.12 -3.45 -3.41
N MET A 116 10.96 -2.27 -3.99
CA MET A 116 9.69 -1.55 -4.01
C MET A 116 9.23 -1.27 -5.43
N GLU A 117 7.92 -1.10 -5.59
CA GLU A 117 7.30 -0.68 -6.85
C GLU A 117 6.26 0.43 -6.61
N ALA A 118 6.30 1.49 -7.41
CA ALA A 118 5.20 2.47 -7.46
C ALA A 118 4.04 1.90 -8.28
N LEU A 119 2.89 1.71 -7.64
CA LEU A 119 1.69 1.17 -8.28
C LEU A 119 0.68 2.24 -8.65
N ALA A 120 0.61 3.33 -7.90
CA ALA A 120 -0.24 4.47 -8.22
C ALA A 120 0.40 5.78 -7.81
N LEU A 121 0.10 6.82 -8.58
CA LEU A 121 0.39 8.23 -8.31
C LEU A 121 -0.70 9.01 -9.00
N ALA A 122 -1.34 9.94 -8.29
CA ALA A 122 -2.19 10.96 -8.88
C ALA A 122 -2.09 12.24 -8.07
N VAL A 123 -1.46 13.27 -8.63
CA VAL A 123 -1.40 14.60 -8.02
C VAL A 123 -1.88 15.64 -9.01
N GLU A 124 -2.56 16.66 -8.52
CA GLU A 124 -3.15 17.71 -9.35
C GLU A 124 -2.72 19.11 -8.91
N SER A 125 -2.78 20.06 -9.83
CA SER A 125 -2.50 21.48 -9.53
C SER A 125 -3.49 22.02 -8.51
N ILE A 126 -2.99 22.70 -7.49
CA ILE A 126 -3.84 23.35 -6.46
C ILE A 126 -4.68 24.47 -7.10
N ASN A 127 -4.08 25.22 -8.02
CA ASN A 127 -4.72 26.28 -8.79
C ASN A 127 -4.41 26.07 -10.28
N PRO A 128 -5.28 26.55 -11.19
CA PRO A 128 -4.94 26.60 -12.60
C PRO A 128 -3.61 27.31 -12.86
N VAL A 129 -2.81 26.76 -13.76
CA VAL A 129 -1.47 27.26 -14.11
C VAL A 129 -1.54 27.97 -15.45
N ASN A 130 -0.99 29.18 -15.53
CA ASN A 130 -0.87 29.90 -16.80
C ASN A 130 0.31 29.38 -17.61
N VAL A 131 0.03 28.74 -18.73
CA VAL A 131 1.03 28.25 -19.68
C VAL A 131 0.79 28.96 -21.02
N ALA A 132 1.73 29.83 -21.41
CA ALA A 132 1.66 30.63 -22.64
C ALA A 132 0.33 31.40 -22.84
N GLY A 133 -0.25 31.93 -21.75
CA GLY A 133 -1.48 32.73 -21.79
C GLY A 133 -2.77 31.94 -21.62
N THR A 134 -2.71 30.60 -21.53
CA THR A 134 -3.87 29.74 -21.27
C THR A 134 -3.79 29.12 -19.87
N LEU A 135 -4.90 29.13 -19.13
CA LEU A 135 -4.98 28.48 -17.82
C LEU A 135 -5.26 26.99 -17.97
N TYR A 136 -4.47 26.15 -17.31
CA TYR A 136 -4.61 24.70 -17.31
C TYR A 136 -4.75 24.14 -15.89
N ASN A 137 -5.63 23.16 -15.74
CA ASN A 137 -5.55 22.20 -14.64
C ASN A 137 -4.53 21.13 -15.01
N VAL A 138 -3.60 20.84 -14.12
CA VAL A 138 -2.55 19.84 -14.33
C VAL A 138 -2.89 18.59 -13.54
N LEU A 139 -2.81 17.42 -14.16
CA LEU A 139 -2.89 16.12 -13.51
C LEU A 139 -1.65 15.31 -13.85
N VAL A 140 -0.89 14.91 -12.83
CA VAL A 140 0.28 14.05 -12.96
C VAL A 140 -0.07 12.65 -12.45
N THR A 141 0.14 11.64 -13.27
CA THR A 141 -0.10 10.22 -12.95
C THR A 141 1.11 9.37 -13.29
N LEU A 142 1.18 8.13 -12.77
CA LEU A 142 2.18 7.18 -13.23
C LEU A 142 2.01 6.90 -14.72
N ASP A 143 3.11 6.99 -15.48
CA ASP A 143 3.16 6.48 -16.85
C ASP A 143 3.55 5.00 -16.81
N ARG A 144 2.63 4.14 -17.24
CA ARG A 144 2.82 2.68 -17.25
C ARG A 144 3.32 2.13 -18.59
N ARG A 145 3.69 2.99 -19.54
CA ARG A 145 4.24 2.55 -20.82
C ARG A 145 5.70 2.13 -20.66
N ASP A 146 6.13 1.12 -21.43
CA ASP A 146 7.53 0.70 -21.52
C ASP A 146 8.45 1.72 -22.22
N ALA A 147 9.70 1.33 -22.48
CA ALA A 147 10.68 2.14 -23.24
C ALA A 147 10.19 2.51 -24.63
N ASN A 148 9.37 1.64 -25.21
CA ASN A 148 9.00 1.63 -26.61
C ASN A 148 7.62 2.25 -26.82
N GLY A 149 6.87 2.51 -25.74
CA GLY A 149 5.51 3.04 -25.80
C GLY A 149 4.43 1.96 -25.95
N ASP A 150 4.79 0.67 -25.88
CA ASP A 150 3.94 -0.46 -26.28
C ASP A 150 3.06 -1.00 -25.14
N GLY A 151 2.90 -0.25 -24.04
CA GLY A 151 1.93 -0.56 -22.99
C GLY A 151 2.21 -1.83 -22.18
N VAL A 152 3.37 -2.45 -22.34
CA VAL A 152 3.85 -3.52 -21.45
C VAL A 152 4.46 -2.89 -20.20
N VAL A 153 4.17 -3.47 -19.03
CA VAL A 153 4.62 -2.97 -17.72
C VAL A 153 6.14 -2.81 -17.69
N ASP A 154 6.60 -1.57 -17.59
CA ASP A 154 8.00 -1.20 -17.55
C ASP A 154 8.61 -1.50 -16.17
N ASN A 155 9.81 -2.08 -16.17
CA ASN A 155 10.65 -2.40 -15.00
C ASN A 155 11.23 -1.13 -14.31
N ARG A 156 10.58 0.04 -14.45
CA ARG A 156 11.14 1.37 -14.15
C ARG A 156 10.39 2.18 -13.10
N THR A 157 9.34 1.62 -12.49
CA THR A 157 8.81 2.10 -11.20
C THR A 157 9.44 1.35 -10.03
N LEU A 158 10.61 0.74 -10.25
CA LEU A 158 11.33 -0.01 -9.23
C LEU A 158 12.19 0.89 -8.35
N GLY A 159 12.31 0.46 -7.11
CA GLY A 159 13.09 1.10 -6.08
C GLY A 159 13.53 0.10 -5.03
N GLY A 160 14.04 0.62 -3.94
CA GLY A 160 14.40 -0.16 -2.77
C GLY A 160 14.23 0.65 -1.51
N ILE A 161 13.83 -0.04 -0.45
CA ILE A 161 13.85 0.46 0.92
C ILE A 161 14.91 -0.30 1.70
N ASN A 162 15.80 0.42 2.37
CA ASN A 162 16.69 -0.12 3.39
C ASN A 162 16.11 0.27 4.75
N LEU A 163 15.69 -0.74 5.49
CA LEU A 163 15.12 -0.65 6.83
C LEU A 163 16.23 -0.90 7.83
N ARG A 164 16.25 -0.12 8.90
CA ARG A 164 17.15 -0.29 10.03
C ARG A 164 16.36 -0.63 11.28
N GLN A 165 16.86 -1.58 12.05
CA GLN A 165 16.23 -2.06 13.29
C GLN A 165 16.09 -0.96 14.36
N ASN A 166 16.84 0.14 14.22
CA ASN A 166 16.73 1.32 15.07
C ASN A 166 15.48 2.20 14.78
N GLY A 167 14.58 1.79 13.89
CA GLY A 167 13.37 2.54 13.56
C GLY A 167 13.56 3.60 12.48
N THR A 168 14.67 3.57 11.73
CA THR A 168 14.89 4.45 10.56
C THR A 168 14.92 3.67 9.25
N PHE A 169 14.67 4.35 8.14
CA PHE A 169 14.77 3.77 6.81
C PHE A 169 15.24 4.81 5.78
N SER A 170 15.93 4.34 4.75
CA SER A 170 16.19 5.12 3.53
C SER A 170 15.50 4.44 2.36
N SER A 171 15.07 5.22 1.37
CA SER A 171 14.42 4.64 0.19
C SER A 171 14.76 5.42 -1.07
N PHE A 172 14.80 4.72 -2.19
CA PHE A 172 14.84 5.30 -3.52
C PHE A 172 13.76 4.67 -4.39
N LEU A 173 13.20 5.43 -5.32
CA LEU A 173 12.17 4.95 -6.23
C LEU A 173 12.26 5.72 -7.54
N GLY A 174 12.37 5.00 -8.66
CA GLY A 174 12.19 5.60 -9.99
C GLY A 174 10.71 5.87 -10.24
N ILE A 175 10.38 7.06 -10.75
CA ILE A 175 9.02 7.44 -11.13
C ILE A 175 9.03 7.85 -12.59
N ARG A 176 8.26 7.16 -13.42
CA ARG A 176 7.86 7.65 -14.75
C ARG A 176 6.46 8.22 -14.64
N TYR A 177 6.25 9.38 -15.25
CA TYR A 177 4.99 10.10 -15.12
C TYR A 177 4.46 10.58 -16.47
N LYS A 178 3.14 10.71 -16.51
CA LYS A 178 2.36 11.42 -17.51
C LYS A 178 1.75 12.65 -16.86
N ALA A 179 1.95 13.82 -17.44
CA ALA A 179 1.31 15.05 -17.01
C ALA A 179 0.35 15.54 -18.11
N ASP A 180 -0.93 15.60 -17.77
CA ASP A 180 -2.00 16.11 -18.63
C ASP A 180 -2.40 17.51 -18.19
N PHE A 181 -2.42 18.44 -19.15
CA PHE A 181 -2.81 19.83 -18.98
C PHE A 181 -4.16 20.03 -19.65
N THR A 182 -5.22 20.11 -18.84
CA THR A 182 -6.59 20.33 -19.33
C THR A 182 -6.92 21.82 -19.25
N PRO A 183 -7.27 22.48 -20.37
CA PRO A 183 -7.54 23.91 -20.35
C PRO A 183 -8.81 24.22 -19.54
N VAL A 184 -8.78 25.32 -18.77
CA VAL A 184 -9.93 25.76 -17.95
C VAL A 184 -11.04 26.38 -18.82
N SER A 185 -10.68 27.06 -19.91
CA SER A 185 -11.65 27.77 -20.76
C SER A 185 -11.25 27.71 -22.24
N GLY A 186 -11.49 26.56 -22.88
CA GLY A 186 -11.18 26.34 -24.29
C GLY A 186 -9.68 26.24 -24.59
N GLY A 187 -9.35 25.71 -25.77
CA GLY A 187 -7.97 25.41 -26.16
C GLY A 187 -7.70 23.91 -26.28
N SER A 188 -6.47 23.57 -26.64
CA SER A 188 -6.03 22.18 -26.80
C SER A 188 -5.51 21.62 -25.49
N THR A 189 -5.76 20.33 -25.22
CA THR A 189 -5.07 19.62 -24.14
C THR A 189 -3.59 19.45 -24.51
N LEU A 190 -2.71 19.58 -23.52
CA LEU A 190 -1.29 19.25 -23.68
C LEU A 190 -0.97 18.03 -22.83
N THR A 191 -0.05 17.20 -23.30
CA THR A 191 0.45 16.05 -22.54
C THR A 191 1.97 16.03 -22.66
N THR A 192 2.63 15.81 -21.54
CA THR A 192 4.07 15.54 -21.51
C THR A 192 4.38 14.33 -20.65
N PHE A 193 5.56 13.77 -20.85
CA PHE A 193 6.04 12.59 -20.15
C PHE A 193 7.44 12.85 -19.64
N GLY A 194 7.77 12.23 -18.52
CA GLY A 194 9.11 12.32 -17.98
C GLY A 194 9.37 11.23 -16.96
N GLY A 195 10.51 11.35 -16.32
CA GLY A 195 10.83 10.52 -15.16
C GLY A 195 11.86 11.20 -14.27
N PHE A 196 11.86 10.79 -13.02
CA PHE A 196 12.80 11.24 -12.00
C PHE A 196 12.94 10.14 -10.94
N ASP A 197 14.09 10.12 -10.28
CA ASP A 197 14.28 9.31 -9.10
C ASP A 197 13.97 10.16 -7.87
N VAL A 198 13.16 9.62 -6.96
CA VAL A 198 12.97 10.17 -5.63
C VAL A 198 13.79 9.41 -4.62
N ARG A 199 14.37 10.12 -3.66
CA ARG A 199 15.12 9.53 -2.55
C ARG A 199 14.78 10.23 -1.24
N GLN A 200 14.76 9.46 -0.17
CA GLN A 200 14.87 9.99 1.19
C GLN A 200 15.90 9.17 1.96
N ASP A 201 16.50 9.82 2.94
CA ASP A 201 17.43 9.20 3.87
C ASP A 201 16.95 9.48 5.29
N GLU A 202 17.02 8.46 6.14
CA GLU A 202 16.80 8.54 7.59
C GLU A 202 15.37 8.93 8.05
N ALA A 203 14.34 8.67 7.24
CA ALA A 203 12.96 8.75 7.73
C ALA A 203 12.68 7.71 8.83
N GLU A 204 11.77 8.02 9.73
CA GLU A 204 11.37 7.13 10.83
C GLU A 204 10.26 6.17 10.41
N TRP A 205 10.26 4.97 10.97
CA TRP A 205 9.19 3.98 10.79
C TRP A 205 8.81 3.31 12.11
N SER A 206 7.60 2.74 12.14
CA SER A 206 7.06 1.99 13.27
C SER A 206 6.25 0.79 12.78
N ASN A 207 6.05 -0.20 13.65
CA ASN A 207 5.06 -1.26 13.46
C ASN A 207 3.65 -0.85 13.93
N THR A 208 3.55 0.31 14.59
CA THR A 208 2.28 0.91 14.99
C THR A 208 1.90 1.98 13.98
N PRO A 209 0.70 1.90 13.38
CA PRO A 209 0.25 2.91 12.42
C PRO A 209 0.11 4.28 13.10
N PRO A 210 0.40 5.38 12.38
CA PRO A 210 0.03 6.71 12.82
C PRO A 210 -1.48 6.85 13.06
N PRO A 211 -1.92 7.80 13.91
CA PRO A 211 -3.34 8.07 14.10
C PRO A 211 -4.06 8.32 12.77
N ASP A 212 -5.29 7.81 12.66
CA ASP A 212 -6.17 7.94 11.49
C ASP A 212 -5.65 7.36 10.17
N ALA A 213 -4.49 6.68 10.20
CA ALA A 213 -3.96 6.02 9.02
C ALA A 213 -4.96 4.99 8.49
N VAL A 214 -5.09 4.94 7.16
CA VAL A 214 -5.85 3.91 6.47
C VAL A 214 -5.22 2.55 6.77
N LEU A 215 -6.03 1.62 7.28
CA LEU A 215 -5.63 0.24 7.52
C LEU A 215 -6.32 -0.67 6.53
N VAL A 216 -5.53 -1.26 5.63
CA VAL A 216 -5.95 -2.40 4.81
C VAL A 216 -5.48 -3.66 5.50
N ARG A 217 -6.44 -4.42 6.01
CA ARG A 217 -6.20 -5.62 6.80
C ARG A 217 -6.20 -6.86 5.93
N GLY A 218 -5.26 -7.75 6.17
CA GLY A 218 -5.15 -9.04 5.49
C GLY A 218 -4.43 -10.10 6.33
N PRO A 219 -4.46 -11.37 5.92
CA PRO A 219 -3.64 -12.42 6.54
C PRO A 219 -2.15 -12.19 6.25
N ASN A 220 -1.26 -12.75 7.07
CA ASN A 220 0.19 -12.69 6.83
C ASN A 220 0.57 -13.05 5.39
N GLY A 221 1.39 -12.22 4.76
CA GLY A 221 1.82 -12.36 3.37
C GLY A 221 0.80 -11.86 2.34
N ASP A 222 -0.30 -11.21 2.72
CA ASP A 222 -1.19 -10.52 1.79
C ASP A 222 -0.52 -9.26 1.23
N PRO A 223 -0.15 -9.22 -0.07
CA PRO A 223 0.54 -8.06 -0.64
C PRO A 223 -0.34 -6.80 -0.66
N LEU A 224 -1.66 -6.93 -0.50
CA LEU A 224 -2.57 -5.79 -0.44
C LEU A 224 -2.63 -5.15 0.94
N ALA A 225 -2.21 -5.86 1.99
CA ALA A 225 -2.35 -5.38 3.35
C ALA A 225 -1.19 -4.44 3.73
N ASN A 226 -1.49 -3.50 4.63
CA ASN A 226 -0.50 -2.77 5.39
C ASN A 226 -0.56 -3.12 6.90
N CYS A 227 -1.58 -3.88 7.29
CA CYS A 227 -1.80 -4.35 8.66
C CYS A 227 -2.16 -5.84 8.62
N HIS A 228 -1.24 -6.73 8.98
CA HIS A 228 -1.40 -8.18 8.84
C HIS A 228 -2.12 -8.82 10.04
N THR A 229 -3.19 -8.18 10.50
CA THR A 229 -4.07 -8.69 11.56
C THR A 229 -5.54 -8.49 11.18
N ALA A 230 -6.36 -9.52 11.40
CA ALA A 230 -7.79 -9.48 11.08
C ALA A 230 -8.55 -8.42 11.92
N SER A 231 -8.10 -8.17 13.14
CA SER A 231 -8.69 -7.19 14.06
C SER A 231 -7.66 -6.77 15.12
N GLY A 232 -7.87 -5.59 15.73
CA GLY A 232 -7.01 -5.09 16.81
C GLY A 232 -5.72 -4.42 16.31
N PRO A 233 -4.67 -4.32 17.14
CA PRO A 233 -3.39 -3.76 16.74
C PRO A 233 -2.79 -4.51 15.53
N CYS A 234 -2.00 -3.78 14.74
CA CYS A 234 -1.25 -4.38 13.62
C CYS A 234 -0.12 -5.29 14.14
N SER A 235 0.40 -6.14 13.27
CA SER A 235 1.46 -7.08 13.59
C SER A 235 2.75 -6.34 13.92
N ASN A 236 3.59 -6.91 14.78
CA ASN A 236 4.94 -6.38 15.00
C ASN A 236 5.85 -6.48 13.76
N THR A 237 5.40 -7.19 12.72
CA THR A 237 6.05 -7.35 11.42
C THR A 237 5.54 -6.37 10.36
N ASP A 238 4.64 -5.45 10.73
CA ASP A 238 4.12 -4.43 9.82
C ASP A 238 5.04 -3.23 9.79
N PHE A 239 4.99 -2.49 8.68
CA PHE A 239 5.76 -1.25 8.49
C PHE A 239 4.81 -0.10 8.21
N PHE A 240 5.02 1.00 8.93
CA PHE A 240 4.39 2.29 8.70
C PHE A 240 5.46 3.38 8.80
N ALA A 241 5.58 4.21 7.77
CA ALA A 241 6.38 5.42 7.87
C ALA A 241 5.76 6.37 8.90
N ILE A 242 6.60 6.94 9.77
CA ILE A 242 6.22 8.00 10.69
C ILE A 242 6.47 9.33 9.97
N THR A 243 5.41 10.13 9.84
CA THR A 243 5.33 11.17 8.82
C THR A 243 5.41 12.57 9.41
N PRO A 244 5.84 13.59 8.64
CA PRO A 244 5.98 13.60 7.17
C PRO A 244 7.27 12.98 6.61
N VAL A 245 7.15 12.18 5.54
CA VAL A 245 8.31 11.71 4.75
C VAL A 245 8.61 12.73 3.66
N ARG A 246 9.88 13.15 3.57
CA ARG A 246 10.37 14.15 2.63
C ARG A 246 11.27 13.51 1.58
N LEU A 247 10.75 13.39 0.38
CA LEU A 247 11.41 12.84 -0.79
C LEU A 247 12.08 13.97 -1.59
N ARG A 248 13.31 13.74 -2.06
CA ARG A 248 14.06 14.67 -2.91
C ARG A 248 14.26 14.06 -4.29
N THR A 249 14.08 14.85 -5.34
CA THR A 249 14.44 14.40 -6.70
C THR A 249 15.95 14.40 -6.90
N ASN A 250 16.46 13.42 -7.64
CA ASN A 250 17.83 13.44 -8.14
C ASN A 250 17.94 14.34 -9.39
N SER A 251 17.82 15.66 -9.21
CA SER A 251 17.91 16.65 -10.29
C SER A 251 18.84 17.82 -9.90
N PRO A 252 19.38 18.60 -10.86
CA PRO A 252 20.24 19.75 -10.57
C PRO A 252 19.59 20.82 -9.69
N ALA A 253 18.26 20.88 -9.67
CA ALA A 253 17.47 21.67 -8.74
C ALA A 253 16.52 20.72 -7.99
N PRO A 254 16.97 20.09 -6.88
CA PRO A 254 16.21 19.07 -6.18
C PRO A 254 14.85 19.62 -5.75
N GLN A 255 13.80 18.96 -6.21
CA GLN A 255 12.44 19.24 -5.79
C GLN A 255 12.15 18.42 -4.53
N LEU A 256 11.40 19.03 -3.61
CA LEU A 256 10.96 18.38 -2.38
C LEU A 256 9.51 17.95 -2.54
N HIS A 257 9.24 16.68 -2.22
CA HIS A 257 7.91 16.11 -2.20
C HIS A 257 7.65 15.57 -0.80
N THR A 258 6.52 15.96 -0.22
CA THR A 258 6.10 15.52 1.10
C THR A 258 4.95 14.55 0.96
N VAL A 259 5.10 13.37 1.56
CA VAL A 259 4.04 12.37 1.66
C VAL A 259 3.75 12.07 3.12
N VAL A 260 2.49 11.83 3.42
CA VAL A 260 1.98 11.40 4.74
C VAL A 260 1.10 10.16 4.53
N PRO A 261 0.74 9.37 5.56
CA PRO A 261 -0.11 8.21 5.39
C PRO A 261 -1.49 8.71 4.95
N ALA A 262 -2.12 7.95 4.08
CA ALA A 262 -3.52 8.19 3.73
C ALA A 262 -4.37 8.07 5.00
N THR A 263 -5.40 8.89 5.10
CA THR A 263 -6.37 8.87 6.19
C THR A 263 -7.73 8.43 5.68
N SER A 264 -8.52 7.79 6.55
CA SER A 264 -9.92 7.51 6.22
C SER A 264 -10.62 8.84 5.93
N VAL A 265 -11.27 8.94 4.77
CA VAL A 265 -12.13 10.08 4.47
C VAL A 265 -13.49 9.74 5.10
N PRO A 266 -14.03 10.56 6.01
CA PRO A 266 -15.40 10.38 6.48
C PRO A 266 -16.28 10.39 5.24
N GLU A 267 -16.98 9.28 4.98
CA GLU A 267 -17.91 9.24 3.86
C GLU A 267 -18.88 10.42 3.99
N ALA A 268 -19.07 11.20 2.91
CA ALA A 268 -19.99 12.35 2.89
C ALA A 268 -21.45 11.94 3.26
N ASN A 269 -21.71 10.64 3.25
CA ASN A 269 -22.93 9.92 3.59
C ASN A 269 -23.42 10.18 5.03
N ALA A 270 -22.53 10.53 5.97
CA ALA A 270 -22.92 10.81 7.35
C ALA A 270 -23.76 12.09 7.51
N ASN A 271 -23.69 13.03 6.57
CA ASN A 271 -24.48 14.26 6.61
C ASN A 271 -25.91 14.10 6.08
N LEU A 272 -26.21 13.05 5.31
CA LEU A 272 -27.58 12.77 4.85
C LEU A 272 -28.47 12.24 5.99
N GLY A 273 -27.88 11.53 6.96
CA GLY A 273 -28.60 11.09 8.17
C GLY A 273 -29.04 12.25 9.07
N LEU A 274 -28.22 13.31 9.16
CA LEU A 274 -28.56 14.52 9.92
C LEU A 274 -29.67 15.36 9.26
N LEU A 275 -29.74 15.41 7.93
CA LEU A 275 -30.87 15.99 7.20
C LEU A 275 -32.17 15.19 7.38
N ALA A 276 -32.09 13.86 7.43
CA ALA A 276 -33.25 13.00 7.67
C ALA A 276 -33.82 13.15 9.10
N CYS A 277 -32.96 13.26 10.11
CA CYS A 277 -33.40 13.53 11.48
C CYS A 277 -33.97 14.95 11.66
N GLY A 278 -33.45 15.95 10.93
CA GLY A 278 -33.98 17.31 10.94
C GLY A 278 -35.40 17.42 10.37
N LEU A 279 -35.73 16.66 9.32
CA LEU A 279 -37.05 16.70 8.67
C LEU A 279 -38.15 15.98 9.49
N LEU A 280 -37.81 14.96 10.29
CA LEU A 280 -38.76 14.33 11.22
C LEU A 280 -39.11 15.24 12.42
N GLY A 281 -38.19 16.12 12.84
CA GLY A 281 -38.46 17.13 13.86
C GLY A 281 -39.41 18.24 13.39
N ALA A 282 -39.27 18.72 12.15
CA ALA A 282 -40.12 19.77 11.58
C ALA A 282 -41.57 19.30 11.33
N SER A 283 -41.75 18.01 10.99
CA SER A 283 -43.08 17.40 10.78
C SER A 283 -43.92 17.34 12.06
N SER A 284 -43.26 17.21 13.23
CA SER A 284 -43.92 17.15 14.54
C SER A 284 -44.35 18.54 15.05
N LEU A 285 -43.59 19.60 14.71
CA LEU A 285 -43.90 20.98 15.07
C LEU A 285 -45.06 21.58 14.25
N LEU A 286 -45.22 21.18 12.98
CA LEU A 286 -46.36 21.59 12.16
C LEU A 286 -47.69 20.96 12.61
N LYS A 287 -47.64 19.78 13.23
CA LYS A 287 -48.84 19.10 13.76
C LYS A 287 -49.35 19.73 15.07
N LEU A 288 -48.45 20.28 15.89
CA LEU A 288 -48.82 20.99 17.13
C LEU A 288 -49.41 22.38 16.88
N LYS A 289 -49.04 23.06 15.79
CA LYS A 289 -49.60 24.39 15.48
C LYS A 289 -51.04 24.33 14.93
N ARG A 290 -51.46 23.19 14.36
CA ARG A 290 -52.81 23.03 13.78
C ARG A 290 -53.90 22.75 14.83
N ASN A 291 -53.56 22.22 16.01
CA ASN A 291 -54.55 21.90 17.03
C ASN A 291 -54.89 23.08 17.96
N ASN A 292 -54.17 24.20 17.88
CA ASN A 292 -54.42 25.38 18.73
C ASN A 292 -55.23 26.49 18.04
N THR A 293 -55.77 26.25 16.84
CA THR A 293 -56.52 27.29 16.09
C THR A 293 -58.03 27.01 15.99
N GLU A 294 -58.53 25.90 16.53
CA GLU A 294 -59.97 25.58 16.49
C GLU A 294 -60.78 26.09 17.71
N GLU A 295 -60.17 26.80 18.67
CA GLU A 295 -60.86 27.23 19.90
C GLU A 295 -61.21 28.73 19.98
N VAL A 296 -61.24 29.46 18.85
CA VAL A 296 -61.58 30.92 18.84
C VAL A 296 -62.70 31.28 17.86
N SER A 297 -63.68 30.40 17.66
CA SER A 297 -64.91 30.76 16.92
C SER A 297 -66.17 30.16 17.53
N SER A 298 -66.42 30.47 18.80
CA SER A 298 -67.79 30.49 19.33
C SER A 298 -67.88 31.48 20.49
N ARG A 299 -68.18 32.73 20.17
CA ARG A 299 -68.90 33.72 21.01
C ARG A 299 -69.11 35.00 20.21
#